data_AF-A0AAP6ZTU3-F1
#
_entry.id   AF-A0AAP6ZTU3-F1
#
_cell.length_a   1.000
_cell.length_b   1.000
_cell.length_c   1.000
_cell.angle_alpha   90.00
_cell.angle_beta   90.00
_cell.angle_gamma   90.00
#
_symmetry.space_group_name_H-M   'P 1'
#
loop_
_entity.id
_entity.type
_entity.pdbx_description
1 polymer ?
#
loop_
_entity_poly.entity_id
_entity_poly.type
_entity_poly.pdbx_seq_one_letter_code
_entity_poly.pdbx_strand_id
1 'polypeptide(L)'
;MSNNTDLKRLVRSMKDQEAQAQSHDDILNVVNMAIDYDGELKYQHGLSYTGLIAGLLLLIGCGLYFYDSYRVPEYFYALVVTIFVVTACFGWGIYSKENDISKLSRSLFEKDMMLDNNIENIDLDSHKAGELQNTYSEFKRGNYLREFKRFWRINESEHSESALYYHFHYVDQQTQIVTESDGKGGSRTRTDITYHHYDRYGLVFDFKYGAGLSINSSGETRNPVHYKPSYGKFNSVFSIGANSEQDAAKYLKPALVEKVVTLASRFEFLNIQISNDGQMLIAFSDAMLNETEQQYDLKEPEKFHHELKQHTVIENLKAANDLVALFTRYLDNNFE
;
A
#
# COMPACT_ATOMS: atom_id res chain seq x y z
N MET A 1 19.64 -5.20 37.14
CA MET A 1 19.01 -6.24 36.29
C MET A 1 18.66 -5.57 34.96
N SER A 2 18.86 -6.26 33.85
CA SER A 2 19.12 -5.64 32.53
C SER A 2 17.94 -4.84 31.97
N ASN A 3 18.11 -3.53 31.79
CA ASN A 3 17.21 -2.58 31.11
C ASN A 3 16.53 -3.18 29.86
N ASN A 4 17.29 -3.91 29.04
CA ASN A 4 16.78 -4.56 27.83
C ASN A 4 15.75 -5.67 28.06
N THR A 5 15.76 -6.34 29.22
CA THR A 5 14.80 -7.42 29.53
C THR A 5 13.44 -6.82 29.88
N ASP A 6 13.45 -5.72 30.64
CA ASP A 6 12.23 -5.01 31.01
C ASP A 6 11.64 -4.28 29.80
N LEU A 7 12.47 -3.66 28.96
CA LEU A 7 12.02 -3.08 27.67
C LEU A 7 11.39 -4.14 26.75
N LYS A 8 11.98 -5.34 26.65
CA LYS A 8 11.38 -6.44 25.87
C LYS A 8 10.02 -6.84 26.41
N ARG A 9 9.88 -6.91 27.74
CA ARG A 9 8.61 -7.27 28.37
C ARG A 9 7.55 -6.20 28.11
N LEU A 10 7.94 -4.93 28.21
CA LEU A 10 7.09 -3.78 27.89
C LEU A 10 6.62 -3.83 26.44
N VAL A 11 7.54 -3.91 25.47
CA VAL A 11 7.19 -3.95 24.04
C VAL A 11 6.28 -5.14 23.71
N ARG A 12 6.51 -6.29 24.35
CA ARG A 12 5.62 -7.45 24.18
C ARG A 12 4.22 -7.17 24.72
N SER A 13 4.12 -6.62 25.93
CA SER A 13 2.82 -6.26 26.52
C SER A 13 2.10 -5.21 25.69
N MET A 14 2.82 -4.22 25.14
CA MET A 14 2.24 -3.22 24.25
C MET A 14 1.74 -3.84 22.95
N LYS A 15 2.48 -4.77 22.34
CA LYS A 15 2.02 -5.52 21.15
C LYS A 15 0.75 -6.33 21.45
N ASP A 16 0.70 -6.98 22.61
CA ASP A 16 -0.45 -7.80 23.01
C ASP A 16 -1.71 -6.92 23.25
N GLN A 17 -1.56 -5.71 23.80
CA GLN A 17 -2.65 -4.75 23.97
C GLN A 17 -3.03 -4.06 22.66
N GLU A 18 -2.06 -3.66 21.84
CA GLU A 18 -2.29 -3.09 20.52
C GLU A 18 -3.12 -4.05 19.66
N ALA A 19 -2.83 -5.35 19.70
CA ALA A 19 -3.59 -6.36 18.98
C ALA A 19 -5.09 -6.42 19.38
N GLN A 20 -5.41 -6.02 20.61
CA GLN A 20 -6.77 -6.00 21.16
C GLN A 20 -7.42 -4.61 21.14
N ALA A 21 -6.68 -3.56 20.80
CA ALA A 21 -7.18 -2.19 20.79
C ALA A 21 -8.30 -2.03 19.74
N GLN A 22 -9.43 -1.45 20.16
CA GLN A 22 -10.60 -1.18 19.31
C GLN A 22 -11.04 0.28 19.37
N SER A 23 -10.41 1.10 20.20
CA SER A 23 -10.76 2.51 20.40
C SER A 23 -9.51 3.39 20.51
N HIS A 24 -9.68 4.70 20.32
CA HIS A 24 -8.60 5.68 20.50
C HIS A 24 -8.04 5.61 21.93
N ASP A 25 -8.89 5.45 22.94
CA ASP A 25 -8.45 5.32 24.33
C ASP A 25 -7.55 4.10 24.53
N ASP A 26 -7.87 2.95 23.91
CA ASP A 26 -7.01 1.76 23.97
C ASP A 26 -5.63 2.02 23.35
N ILE A 27 -5.59 2.70 22.20
CA ILE A 27 -4.34 3.05 21.51
C ILE A 27 -3.50 4.00 22.37
N LEU A 28 -4.13 5.06 22.91
CA LEU A 28 -3.46 6.02 23.78
C LEU A 28 -2.97 5.36 25.08
N ASN A 29 -3.71 4.38 25.63
CA ASN A 29 -3.27 3.60 26.78
C ASN A 29 -2.00 2.80 26.47
N VAL A 30 -1.87 2.22 25.27
CA VAL A 30 -0.62 1.55 24.87
C VAL A 30 0.55 2.54 24.85
N VAL A 31 0.35 3.77 24.36
CA VAL A 31 1.40 4.80 24.37
C VAL A 31 1.68 5.31 25.80
N ASN A 32 0.68 5.40 26.67
CA ASN A 32 0.88 5.74 28.07
C ASN A 32 1.78 4.73 28.79
N MET A 33 1.73 3.44 28.45
CA MET A 33 2.68 2.45 28.97
C MET A 33 4.15 2.79 28.64
N ALA A 34 4.38 3.45 27.49
CA ALA A 34 5.69 3.92 27.08
C ALA A 34 6.08 5.23 27.81
N ILE A 35 5.12 6.12 28.07
CA ILE A 35 5.33 7.35 28.86
C ILE A 35 5.67 7.00 30.32
N ASP A 36 4.95 6.05 30.92
CA ASP A 36 5.10 5.62 32.32
C ASP A 36 6.36 4.76 32.54
N TYR A 37 7.10 4.43 31.47
CA TYR A 37 8.32 3.66 31.59
C TYR A 37 9.49 4.55 32.02
N ASP A 38 9.95 4.38 33.27
CA ASP A 38 11.08 5.11 33.87
C ASP A 38 12.45 4.92 33.16
N GLY A 39 12.52 4.20 32.04
CA GLY A 39 13.75 3.91 31.29
C GLY A 39 13.74 4.49 29.87
N GLU A 40 14.92 4.58 29.25
CA GLU A 40 15.00 4.93 27.82
C GLU A 40 14.37 3.83 26.96
N LEU A 41 13.44 4.20 26.06
CA LEU A 41 12.84 3.31 25.05
C LEU A 41 13.80 3.01 23.89
N LYS A 42 15.06 2.78 24.23
CA LYS A 42 16.14 2.45 23.32
C LYS A 42 16.87 1.22 23.83
N TYR A 43 16.94 0.20 22.99
CA TYR A 43 17.72 -0.98 23.32
C TYR A 43 19.20 -0.60 23.48
N GLN A 44 19.77 -0.94 24.63
CA GLN A 44 21.19 -0.79 24.88
C GLN A 44 21.93 -1.95 24.21
N HIS A 45 22.52 -1.67 23.05
CA HIS A 45 23.19 -2.68 22.22
C HIS A 45 24.69 -2.83 22.51
N GLY A 46 25.20 -2.41 23.68
CA GLY A 46 26.64 -2.33 23.97
C GLY A 46 27.43 -3.58 23.58
N LEU A 47 26.98 -4.77 24.02
CA LEU A 47 27.59 -6.06 23.66
C LEU A 47 27.41 -6.47 22.19
N SER A 48 26.33 -6.03 21.54
CA SER A 48 26.05 -6.34 20.14
C SER A 48 26.86 -5.48 19.19
N TYR A 49 27.04 -4.18 19.50
CA TYR A 49 27.90 -3.28 18.74
C TYR A 49 29.37 -3.66 18.87
N THR A 50 29.84 -4.00 20.08
CA THR A 50 31.23 -4.46 20.26
C THR A 50 31.48 -5.77 19.52
N GLY A 51 30.53 -6.72 19.57
CA GLY A 51 30.60 -7.97 18.79
C GLY A 51 30.62 -7.73 17.28
N LEU A 52 29.80 -6.80 16.77
CA LEU A 52 29.77 -6.44 15.36
C LEU A 52 31.08 -5.78 14.89
N ILE A 53 31.60 -4.81 15.66
CA ILE A 53 32.87 -4.14 15.34
C ILE A 53 34.03 -5.13 15.39
N ALA A 54 34.10 -5.98 16.43
CA ALA A 54 35.13 -7.01 16.55
C ALA A 54 35.08 -8.00 15.38
N GLY A 55 33.87 -8.42 14.99
CA GLY A 55 33.66 -9.29 13.82
C GLY A 55 34.12 -8.65 12.51
N LEU A 56 33.79 -7.39 12.26
CA LEU A 56 34.25 -6.64 11.08
C LEU A 56 35.77 -6.50 11.05
N LEU A 57 36.40 -6.17 12.18
CA LEU A 57 37.86 -6.07 12.28
C LEU A 57 38.54 -7.42 12.00
N LEU A 58 37.97 -8.53 12.49
CA LEU A 58 38.45 -9.88 12.19
C LEU A 58 38.32 -10.21 10.70
N LEU A 59 37.20 -9.87 10.06
CA LEU A 59 37.03 -10.08 8.61
C LEU A 59 38.02 -9.26 7.79
N ILE A 60 38.28 -8.00 8.18
CA ILE A 60 39.31 -7.15 7.56
C ILE A 60 40.70 -7.80 7.72
N GLY A 61 41.03 -8.26 8.93
CA GLY A 61 42.29 -8.96 9.21
C GLY A 61 42.45 -10.24 8.38
N CYS A 62 41.40 -11.04 8.25
CA CYS A 62 41.37 -12.21 7.37
C CYS A 62 41.58 -11.81 5.90
N GLY A 63 40.95 -10.73 5.43
CA GLY A 63 41.11 -10.21 4.07
C GLY A 63 42.53 -9.76 3.76
N LEU A 64 43.18 -9.07 4.70
CA LEU A 64 44.59 -8.66 4.58
C LEU A 64 45.52 -9.88 4.55
N TYR A 65 45.27 -10.89 5.38
CA TYR A 65 46.04 -12.14 5.36
C TYR A 65 45.89 -12.90 4.03
N PHE A 66 44.67 -12.93 3.47
CA PHE A 66 44.38 -13.49 2.15
C PHE A 66 45.14 -12.77 1.03
N TYR A 67 45.26 -11.45 1.14
CA TYR A 67 45.96 -10.63 0.13
C TYR A 67 47.47 -10.90 0.10
N ASP A 68 48.09 -11.10 1.27
CA ASP A 68 49.54 -11.29 1.40
C ASP A 68 49.97 -12.77 1.22
N SER A 69 49.05 -13.72 1.43
CA SER A 69 49.37 -15.15 1.43
C SER A 69 49.09 -15.85 0.10
N TYR A 70 50.13 -16.37 -0.55
CA TYR A 70 50.03 -17.11 -1.81
C TYR A 70 49.35 -18.49 -1.71
N ARG A 71 49.23 -19.05 -0.49
CA ARG A 71 48.53 -20.31 -0.20
C ARG A 71 47.79 -20.17 1.11
N VAL A 72 46.47 -20.30 1.06
CA VAL A 72 45.59 -20.25 2.23
C VAL A 72 45.02 -21.65 2.48
N PRO A 73 45.20 -22.22 3.68
CA PRO A 73 44.66 -23.55 3.99
C PRO A 73 43.13 -23.61 3.89
N GLU A 74 42.58 -24.76 3.49
CA GLU A 74 41.13 -24.92 3.28
C GLU A 74 40.29 -24.61 4.54
N TYR A 75 40.79 -24.97 5.73
CA TYR A 75 40.11 -24.69 7.00
C TYR A 75 39.94 -23.20 7.30
N PHE A 76 40.75 -22.34 6.68
CA PHE A 76 40.68 -20.89 6.88
C PHE A 76 39.43 -20.29 6.23
N TYR A 77 38.95 -20.85 5.11
CA TYR A 77 37.68 -20.44 4.50
C TYR A 77 36.50 -20.71 5.43
N ALA A 78 36.47 -21.88 6.08
CA ALA A 78 35.44 -22.21 7.07
C ALA A 78 35.45 -21.24 8.27
N LEU A 79 36.65 -20.82 8.71
CA LEU A 79 36.79 -19.81 9.77
C LEU A 79 36.20 -18.46 9.35
N VAL A 80 36.52 -17.96 8.15
CA VAL A 80 35.97 -16.69 7.64
C VAL A 80 34.46 -16.74 7.52
N VAL A 81 33.89 -17.81 6.99
CA VAL A 81 32.44 -18.00 6.92
C VAL A 81 31.81 -17.98 8.32
N THR A 82 32.44 -18.64 9.29
CA THR A 82 31.95 -18.65 10.68
C THR A 82 31.94 -17.26 11.29
N ILE A 83 33.03 -16.50 11.12
CA ILE A 83 33.14 -15.11 11.61
C ILE A 83 32.06 -14.25 10.93
N PHE A 84 31.86 -14.40 9.62
CA PHE A 84 30.84 -13.66 8.88
C PHE A 84 29.43 -13.94 9.42
N VAL A 85 29.06 -15.22 9.60
CA VAL A 85 27.75 -15.61 10.13
C VAL A 85 27.53 -15.05 11.54
N VAL A 86 28.53 -15.17 12.43
CA VAL A 86 28.44 -14.64 13.79
C VAL A 86 28.27 -13.11 13.78
N THR A 87 29.03 -12.41 12.94
CA THR A 87 28.94 -10.95 12.78
C THR A 87 27.57 -10.53 12.25
N ALA A 88 27.06 -11.25 11.24
CA ALA A 88 25.73 -11.03 10.68
C ALA A 88 24.61 -11.23 11.73
N CYS A 89 24.73 -12.24 12.60
CA CYS A 89 23.80 -12.46 13.71
C CYS A 89 23.76 -11.28 14.69
N PHE A 90 24.90 -10.67 15.00
CA PHE A 90 24.93 -9.47 15.83
C PHE A 90 24.25 -8.28 15.16
N GLY A 91 24.51 -8.04 13.87
CA GLY A 91 23.85 -6.99 13.09
C GLY A 91 22.34 -7.20 13.00
N TRP A 92 21.91 -8.42 12.69
CA TRP A 92 20.50 -8.81 12.65
C TRP A 92 19.80 -8.59 14.00
N GLY A 93 20.45 -8.93 15.11
CA GLY A 93 19.90 -8.74 16.45
C GLY A 93 19.73 -7.27 16.87
N ILE A 94 20.50 -6.35 16.29
CA ILE A 94 20.30 -4.90 16.45
C ILE A 94 19.11 -4.47 15.60
N TYR A 95 19.17 -4.75 14.29
CA TYR A 95 18.16 -4.35 13.32
C TYR A 95 16.75 -4.86 13.67
N SER A 96 16.62 -6.13 14.04
CA SER A 96 15.34 -6.76 14.38
C SER A 96 14.63 -6.07 15.54
N LYS A 97 15.38 -5.61 16.55
CA LYS A 97 14.82 -4.97 17.75
C LYS A 97 14.43 -3.52 17.54
N GLU A 98 15.22 -2.75 16.79
CA GLU A 98 14.84 -1.38 16.42
C GLU A 98 13.59 -1.39 15.53
N ASN A 99 13.52 -2.35 14.62
CA ASN A 99 12.38 -2.54 13.73
C ASN A 99 11.11 -2.93 14.51
N ASP A 100 11.21 -3.62 15.65
CA ASP A 100 10.05 -4.00 16.45
C ASP A 100 9.31 -2.80 17.05
N ILE A 101 10.04 -1.80 17.57
CA ILE A 101 9.44 -0.58 18.15
C ILE A 101 8.85 0.29 17.04
N SER A 102 9.58 0.43 15.92
CA SER A 102 9.10 1.20 14.77
C SER A 102 7.84 0.58 14.16
N LYS A 103 7.80 -0.76 14.00
CA LYS A 103 6.60 -1.48 13.54
C LYS A 103 5.41 -1.29 14.47
N LEU A 104 5.64 -1.36 15.78
CA LEU A 104 4.56 -1.14 16.75
C LEU A 104 4.03 0.29 16.66
N SER A 105 4.92 1.29 16.55
CA SER A 105 4.51 2.70 16.40
C SER A 105 3.68 2.89 15.13
N ARG A 106 4.14 2.33 14.00
CA ARG A 106 3.41 2.37 12.73
C ARG A 106 2.05 1.68 12.82
N SER A 107 1.97 0.54 13.50
CA SER A 107 0.71 -0.19 13.70
C SER A 107 -0.29 0.60 14.54
N LEU A 108 0.17 1.24 15.61
CA LEU A 108 -0.65 2.12 16.44
C LEU A 108 -1.18 3.31 15.63
N PHE A 109 -0.29 3.97 14.88
CA PHE A 109 -0.66 5.08 14.00
C PHE A 109 -1.67 4.67 12.92
N GLU A 110 -1.44 3.54 12.25
CA GLU A 110 -2.36 3.03 11.21
C GLU A 110 -3.74 2.72 11.81
N LYS A 111 -3.81 2.10 12.99
CA LYS A 111 -5.08 1.84 13.68
C LYS A 111 -5.79 3.11 14.09
N ASP A 112 -5.06 4.08 14.62
CA ASP A 112 -5.62 5.37 15.04
C ASP A 112 -6.20 6.14 13.85
N MET A 113 -5.43 6.25 12.76
CA MET A 113 -5.88 6.82 11.50
C MET A 113 -7.11 6.09 10.93
N MET A 114 -7.15 4.76 11.03
CA MET A 114 -8.33 3.99 10.62
C MET A 114 -9.55 4.33 11.46
N LEU A 115 -9.41 4.44 12.79
CA LEU A 115 -10.50 4.82 13.69
C LEU A 115 -10.99 6.25 13.41
N ASP A 116 -10.08 7.19 13.21
CA ASP A 116 -10.40 8.57 12.83
C ASP A 116 -11.33 8.62 11.61
N ASN A 117 -11.05 7.77 10.61
CA ASN A 117 -11.77 7.76 9.35
C ASN A 117 -12.87 6.68 9.29
N ASN A 118 -13.27 6.10 10.43
CA ASN A 118 -14.27 5.03 10.54
C ASN A 118 -14.03 3.86 9.57
N ILE A 119 -12.77 3.45 9.44
CA ILE A 119 -12.31 2.38 8.55
C ILE A 119 -12.14 1.10 9.34
N GLU A 120 -12.79 0.03 8.89
CA GLU A 120 -12.71 -1.30 9.48
C GLU A 120 -12.16 -2.30 8.49
N ASN A 121 -11.28 -3.20 8.94
CA ASN A 121 -10.90 -4.36 8.14
C ASN A 121 -12.10 -5.30 8.02
N ILE A 122 -12.36 -5.81 6.81
CA ILE A 122 -13.41 -6.80 6.60
C ILE A 122 -12.91 -7.96 5.74
N ASP A 123 -13.43 -9.15 6.03
CA ASP A 123 -13.32 -10.28 5.12
C ASP A 123 -14.54 -10.26 4.19
N LEU A 124 -14.29 -9.93 2.92
CA LEU A 124 -15.35 -9.96 1.92
C LEU A 124 -15.57 -11.40 1.47
N ASP A 125 -16.84 -11.82 1.47
CA ASP A 125 -17.22 -13.15 0.97
C ASP A 125 -16.76 -13.37 -0.48
N SER A 126 -16.30 -14.59 -0.76
CA SER A 126 -15.73 -14.97 -2.06
C SER A 126 -16.69 -14.76 -3.23
N HIS A 127 -17.99 -14.93 -3.03
CA HIS A 127 -19.00 -14.68 -4.06
C HIS A 127 -19.06 -13.20 -4.40
N LYS A 128 -19.13 -12.33 -3.38
CA LYS A 128 -19.16 -10.87 -3.56
C LYS A 128 -17.87 -10.35 -4.19
N ALA A 129 -16.72 -10.88 -3.81
CA ALA A 129 -15.45 -10.55 -4.46
C ALA A 129 -15.46 -10.94 -5.95
N GLY A 130 -16.01 -12.12 -6.27
CA GLY A 130 -16.20 -12.56 -7.65
C GLY A 130 -17.18 -11.69 -8.45
N GLU A 131 -18.27 -11.25 -7.84
CA GLU A 131 -19.20 -10.29 -8.45
C GLU A 131 -18.49 -8.97 -8.79
N LEU A 132 -17.79 -8.37 -7.83
CA LEU A 132 -17.00 -7.15 -8.06
C LEU A 132 -16.02 -7.34 -9.22
N GLN A 133 -15.27 -8.44 -9.24
CA GLN A 133 -14.31 -8.74 -10.30
C GLN A 133 -14.94 -8.80 -11.69
N ASN A 134 -16.18 -9.26 -11.79
CA ASN A 134 -16.90 -9.37 -13.07
C ASN A 134 -17.57 -8.05 -13.49
N THR A 135 -17.94 -7.21 -12.52
CA THR A 135 -18.66 -5.94 -12.76
C THR A 135 -17.80 -4.88 -13.43
N TYR A 136 -16.52 -4.77 -13.09
CA TYR A 136 -15.67 -3.68 -13.55
C TYR A 136 -14.56 -4.15 -14.50
N SER A 137 -14.20 -3.34 -15.50
CA SER A 137 -13.04 -3.67 -16.36
C SER A 137 -11.72 -3.54 -15.60
N GLU A 138 -11.71 -2.77 -14.50
CA GLU A 138 -10.55 -2.57 -13.64
C GLU A 138 -9.95 -3.90 -13.16
N PHE A 139 -10.80 -4.88 -12.84
CA PHE A 139 -10.37 -6.17 -12.30
C PHE A 139 -10.07 -7.22 -13.37
N LYS A 140 -10.05 -6.82 -14.65
CA LYS A 140 -9.62 -7.65 -15.79
C LYS A 140 -8.15 -7.43 -16.15
N ARG A 141 -7.44 -6.55 -15.44
CA ARG A 141 -5.99 -6.34 -15.55
C ARG A 141 -5.21 -7.61 -15.24
N GLY A 142 -3.99 -7.73 -15.75
CA GLY A 142 -3.18 -8.95 -15.59
C GLY A 142 -3.58 -10.03 -16.58
N ASN A 143 -2.63 -10.87 -16.98
CA ASN A 143 -2.89 -12.05 -17.81
C ASN A 143 -2.52 -13.38 -17.13
N TYR A 144 -2.00 -13.34 -15.90
CA TYR A 144 -1.52 -14.52 -15.17
C TYR A 144 -2.24 -14.75 -13.84
N LEU A 145 -2.18 -13.78 -12.93
CA LEU A 145 -2.78 -13.84 -11.60
C LEU A 145 -3.59 -12.56 -11.33
N ARG A 146 -4.71 -12.70 -10.65
CA ARG A 146 -5.60 -11.62 -10.21
C ARG A 146 -6.18 -11.99 -8.85
N GLU A 147 -6.00 -11.16 -7.85
CA GLU A 147 -6.50 -11.44 -6.51
C GLU A 147 -6.78 -10.15 -5.73
N PHE A 148 -7.83 -10.17 -4.91
CA PHE A 148 -8.01 -9.15 -3.88
C PHE A 148 -7.20 -9.56 -2.65
N LYS A 149 -6.29 -8.69 -2.22
CA LYS A 149 -5.42 -8.90 -1.06
C LYS A 149 -6.12 -8.58 0.24
N ARG A 150 -6.86 -7.48 0.27
CA ARG A 150 -7.58 -6.97 1.45
C ARG A 150 -8.78 -6.13 1.05
N PHE A 151 -9.73 -6.06 1.97
CA PHE A 151 -10.86 -5.16 1.93
C PHE A 151 -11.00 -4.41 3.25
N TRP A 152 -11.52 -3.20 3.14
CA TRP A 152 -11.92 -2.39 4.27
C TRP A 152 -13.30 -1.80 4.01
N ARG A 153 -14.08 -1.65 5.07
CA ARG A 153 -15.31 -0.87 5.06
C ARG A 153 -15.01 0.51 5.62
N ILE A 154 -15.39 1.54 4.89
CA ILE A 154 -15.46 2.91 5.39
C ILE A 154 -16.92 3.14 5.75
N ASN A 155 -17.20 3.40 7.03
CA ASN A 155 -18.56 3.71 7.46
C ASN A 155 -18.88 5.20 7.19
N GLU A 156 -20.16 5.48 6.99
CA GLU A 156 -20.64 6.85 6.81
C GLU A 156 -20.33 7.69 8.05
N SER A 157 -19.87 8.92 7.83
CA SER A 157 -19.53 9.88 8.89
C SER A 157 -19.76 11.31 8.40
N GLU A 158 -19.48 12.30 9.26
CA GLU A 158 -19.51 13.71 8.85
C GLU A 158 -18.51 14.02 7.72
N HIS A 159 -17.45 13.21 7.57
CA HIS A 159 -16.34 13.47 6.65
C HIS A 159 -16.22 12.46 5.52
N SER A 160 -17.04 11.40 5.51
CA SER A 160 -16.95 10.31 4.54
C SER A 160 -18.30 9.67 4.22
N GLU A 161 -18.51 9.36 2.94
CA GLU A 161 -19.59 8.49 2.50
C GLU A 161 -19.22 7.03 2.79
N SER A 162 -20.25 6.18 3.00
CA SER A 162 -20.04 4.74 3.14
C SER A 162 -19.45 4.15 1.86
N ALA A 163 -18.36 3.38 2.00
CA ALA A 163 -17.66 2.80 0.86
C ALA A 163 -16.97 1.48 1.21
N LEU A 164 -16.73 0.67 0.17
CA LEU A 164 -15.82 -0.46 0.23
C LEU A 164 -14.47 -0.04 -0.37
N TYR A 165 -13.42 -0.04 0.45
CA TYR A 165 -12.04 0.16 0.00
C TYR A 165 -11.37 -1.20 -0.25
N TYR A 166 -10.60 -1.34 -1.33
CA TYR A 166 -9.93 -2.60 -1.68
C TYR A 166 -8.46 -2.41 -2.04
N HIS A 167 -7.70 -3.50 -1.90
CA HIS A 167 -6.38 -3.69 -2.49
C HIS A 167 -6.44 -4.89 -3.45
N PHE A 168 -6.26 -4.63 -4.74
CA PHE A 168 -6.26 -5.61 -5.81
C PHE A 168 -4.86 -5.76 -6.38
N HIS A 169 -4.39 -7.01 -6.48
CA HIS A 169 -3.10 -7.37 -7.03
C HIS A 169 -3.28 -8.12 -8.34
N TYR A 170 -2.47 -7.79 -9.34
CA TYR A 170 -2.43 -8.53 -10.60
C TYR A 170 -1.02 -8.72 -11.14
N VAL A 171 -0.88 -9.75 -11.97
CA VAL A 171 0.40 -10.14 -12.60
C VAL A 171 0.26 -10.22 -14.10
N ASP A 172 1.18 -9.56 -14.79
CA ASP A 172 1.42 -9.74 -16.22
C ASP A 172 2.62 -10.68 -16.44
N GLN A 173 2.36 -11.78 -17.11
CA GLN A 173 3.36 -12.70 -17.61
C GLN A 173 3.77 -12.28 -19.03
N GLN A 174 5.05 -12.01 -19.20
CA GLN A 174 5.69 -11.75 -20.48
C GLN A 174 6.55 -12.95 -20.88
N THR A 175 6.27 -13.52 -22.05
CA THR A 175 7.04 -14.63 -22.61
C THR A 175 7.88 -14.14 -23.77
N GLN A 176 9.20 -14.28 -23.69
CA GLN A 176 10.14 -13.94 -24.76
C GLN A 176 10.84 -15.20 -25.25
N ILE A 177 10.91 -15.39 -26.57
CA ILE A 177 11.70 -16.47 -27.19
C ILE A 177 13.06 -15.88 -27.55
N VAL A 178 14.09 -16.28 -26.82
CA VAL A 178 15.47 -15.89 -27.07
C VAL A 178 16.13 -16.98 -27.92
N THR A 179 16.73 -16.60 -29.04
CA THR A 179 17.51 -17.52 -29.88
C THR A 179 18.99 -17.26 -29.63
N GLU A 180 19.68 -18.23 -29.05
CA GLU A 180 21.10 -18.16 -28.77
C GLU A 180 21.88 -19.06 -29.74
N SER A 181 23.05 -18.60 -30.19
CA SER A 181 23.93 -19.46 -30.99
C SER A 181 24.55 -20.54 -30.11
N ASP A 182 24.58 -21.78 -30.58
CA ASP A 182 25.18 -22.90 -29.85
C ASP A 182 26.71 -23.00 -30.01
N GLY A 183 27.32 -22.01 -30.67
CA GLY A 183 28.77 -21.95 -30.92
C GLY A 183 29.29 -23.00 -31.92
N LYS A 184 28.42 -23.79 -32.56
CA LYS A 184 28.78 -24.85 -33.52
C LYS A 184 28.07 -24.69 -34.88
N GLY A 185 27.50 -23.53 -35.15
CA GLY A 185 26.77 -23.23 -36.38
C GLY A 185 25.27 -23.53 -36.33
N GLY A 186 24.73 -23.87 -35.14
CA GLY A 186 23.30 -23.99 -34.89
C GLY A 186 22.77 -22.90 -33.96
N SER A 187 21.46 -22.93 -33.74
CA SER A 187 20.75 -22.02 -32.84
C SER A 187 19.87 -22.80 -31.88
N ARG A 188 19.87 -22.43 -30.60
CA ARG A 188 18.97 -22.96 -29.58
C ARG A 188 17.97 -21.87 -29.20
N THR A 189 16.69 -22.21 -29.22
CA THR A 189 15.64 -21.34 -28.68
C THR A 189 15.45 -21.63 -27.20
N ARG A 190 15.40 -20.58 -26.40
CA ARG A 190 15.07 -20.59 -24.98
C ARG A 190 13.84 -19.71 -24.77
N THR A 191 12.90 -20.19 -23.95
CA THR A 191 11.75 -19.39 -23.54
C THR A 191 12.07 -18.77 -22.19
N ASP A 192 12.12 -17.45 -22.14
CA ASP A 192 12.25 -16.68 -20.91
C ASP A 192 10.89 -16.11 -20.52
N ILE A 193 10.51 -16.32 -19.26
CA ILE A 193 9.23 -15.90 -18.69
C ILE A 193 9.55 -14.88 -17.58
N THR A 194 9.00 -13.67 -17.70
CA THR A 194 9.10 -12.63 -16.68
C THR A 194 7.71 -12.29 -16.17
N TYR A 195 7.58 -12.16 -14.85
CA TYR A 195 6.34 -11.77 -14.18
C TYR A 195 6.47 -10.35 -13.67
N HIS A 196 5.54 -9.49 -14.06
CA HIS A 196 5.44 -8.11 -13.59
C HIS A 196 4.26 -7.99 -12.65
N HIS A 197 4.53 -7.54 -11.44
CA HIS A 197 3.58 -7.45 -10.34
C HIS A 197 3.07 -6.01 -10.20
N TYR A 198 1.77 -5.86 -10.06
CA TYR A 198 1.12 -4.56 -9.96
C TYR A 198 0.01 -4.57 -8.92
N ASP A 199 -0.21 -3.41 -8.32
CA ASP A 199 -1.25 -3.19 -7.33
C ASP A 199 -2.17 -2.06 -7.78
N ARG A 200 -3.45 -2.20 -7.44
CA ARG A 200 -4.51 -1.21 -7.66
C ARG A 200 -5.34 -1.12 -6.40
N TYR A 201 -5.71 0.10 -6.09
CA TYR A 201 -6.54 0.45 -4.94
C TYR A 201 -7.77 1.17 -5.43
N GLY A 202 -8.82 1.18 -4.62
CA GLY A 202 -10.00 1.94 -4.99
C GLY A 202 -11.15 1.80 -4.02
N LEU A 203 -12.14 2.64 -4.25
CA LEU A 203 -13.35 2.77 -3.46
C LEU A 203 -14.56 2.39 -4.32
N VAL A 204 -15.46 1.62 -3.75
CA VAL A 204 -16.76 1.31 -4.34
C VAL A 204 -17.84 1.93 -3.46
N PHE A 205 -18.63 2.82 -4.06
CA PHE A 205 -19.75 3.51 -3.44
C PHE A 205 -21.06 3.01 -4.01
N ASP A 206 -22.11 3.03 -3.20
CA ASP A 206 -23.47 2.94 -3.72
C ASP A 206 -23.82 4.26 -4.44
N PHE A 207 -24.21 4.18 -5.71
CA PHE A 207 -24.37 5.34 -6.58
C PHE A 207 -25.52 5.18 -7.57
N LYS A 208 -26.67 5.77 -7.24
CA LYS A 208 -27.93 5.62 -8.00
C LYS A 208 -28.17 6.64 -9.11
N TYR A 209 -27.26 7.60 -9.32
CA TYR A 209 -27.51 8.77 -10.18
C TYR A 209 -27.05 8.57 -11.64
N GLY A 210 -26.40 7.45 -11.95
CA GLY A 210 -25.92 7.11 -13.29
C GLY A 210 -25.76 5.61 -13.46
N ALA A 211 -25.57 5.17 -14.71
CA ALA A 211 -25.38 3.76 -15.02
C ALA A 211 -24.48 3.58 -16.25
N GLY A 212 -23.62 2.57 -16.20
CA GLY A 212 -22.86 2.09 -17.35
C GLY A 212 -21.92 3.13 -17.97
N LEU A 213 -21.21 3.91 -17.14
CA LEU A 213 -20.20 4.88 -17.56
C LEU A 213 -18.80 4.39 -17.15
N SER A 214 -17.80 4.60 -18.00
CA SER A 214 -16.39 4.32 -17.69
C SER A 214 -15.53 5.49 -18.16
N ILE A 215 -14.70 6.03 -17.29
CA ILE A 215 -13.71 7.07 -17.55
C ILE A 215 -12.37 6.52 -17.08
N ASN A 216 -11.54 6.05 -17.99
CA ASN A 216 -10.33 5.31 -17.63
C ASN A 216 -9.09 6.06 -18.14
N SER A 217 -8.12 6.31 -17.27
CA SER A 217 -6.81 6.84 -17.67
C SER A 217 -5.81 5.75 -18.06
N SER A 218 -6.09 4.51 -17.65
CA SER A 218 -5.27 3.35 -17.98
C SER A 218 -6.09 2.07 -18.09
N GLY A 219 -5.52 1.06 -18.76
CA GLY A 219 -6.13 -0.25 -18.92
C GLY A 219 -7.29 -0.25 -19.92
N GLU A 220 -8.05 -1.35 -19.93
CA GLU A 220 -9.15 -1.54 -20.86
C GLU A 220 -10.39 -0.73 -20.47
N THR A 221 -11.05 -0.16 -21.47
CA THR A 221 -12.33 0.56 -21.31
C THR A 221 -13.48 -0.35 -21.71
N ARG A 222 -14.44 -0.54 -20.80
CA ARG A 222 -15.65 -1.32 -21.07
C ARG A 222 -16.60 -0.52 -21.98
N ASN A 223 -17.16 -1.16 -23.01
CA ASN A 223 -18.11 -0.54 -23.94
C ASN A 223 -17.61 0.82 -24.48
N PRO A 224 -16.44 0.85 -25.14
CA PRO A 224 -15.86 2.10 -25.63
C PRO A 224 -16.80 2.80 -26.61
N VAL A 225 -16.88 4.12 -26.50
CA VAL A 225 -17.68 4.98 -27.37
C VAL A 225 -16.78 6.00 -28.08
N HIS A 226 -17.25 6.53 -29.21
CA HIS A 226 -16.53 7.52 -30.00
C HIS A 226 -16.75 8.97 -29.53
N TYR A 227 -17.72 9.22 -28.66
CA TYR A 227 -17.99 10.52 -28.06
C TYR A 227 -16.74 11.09 -27.40
N LYS A 228 -16.48 12.37 -27.67
CA LYS A 228 -15.39 13.15 -27.07
C LYS A 228 -15.94 14.48 -26.59
N PRO A 229 -15.86 14.79 -25.29
CA PRO A 229 -16.11 16.13 -24.78
C PRO A 229 -15.24 17.18 -25.48
N SER A 230 -15.68 18.43 -25.51
CA SER A 230 -14.90 19.53 -26.11
C SER A 230 -13.62 19.87 -25.34
N TYR A 231 -13.48 19.43 -24.08
CA TYR A 231 -12.32 19.72 -23.25
C TYR A 231 -11.14 18.81 -23.62
N GLY A 232 -10.23 19.33 -24.46
CA GLY A 232 -9.11 18.57 -25.03
C GLY A 232 -8.20 17.88 -23.98
N LYS A 233 -7.98 18.50 -22.83
CA LYS A 233 -7.15 17.91 -21.75
C LYS A 233 -7.76 16.63 -21.18
N PHE A 234 -9.09 16.52 -21.14
CA PHE A 234 -9.74 15.28 -20.74
C PHE A 234 -9.47 14.16 -21.76
N ASN A 235 -9.63 14.45 -23.05
CA ASN A 235 -9.45 13.46 -24.12
C ASN A 235 -8.00 12.98 -24.27
N SER A 236 -7.01 13.73 -23.78
CA SER A 236 -5.60 13.30 -23.75
C SER A 236 -5.28 12.36 -22.59
N VAL A 237 -6.11 12.36 -21.55
CA VAL A 237 -5.87 11.58 -20.32
C VAL A 237 -6.79 10.37 -20.24
N PHE A 238 -8.04 10.50 -20.68
CA PHE A 238 -9.08 9.51 -20.46
C PHE A 238 -9.65 8.93 -21.75
N SER A 239 -9.88 7.61 -21.74
CA SER A 239 -10.80 6.93 -22.63
C SER A 239 -12.19 6.82 -21.99
N ILE A 240 -13.22 6.86 -22.82
CA ILE A 240 -14.62 6.83 -22.39
C ILE A 240 -15.29 5.55 -22.86
N GLY A 241 -16.02 4.93 -21.94
CA GLY A 241 -16.98 3.87 -22.23
C GLY A 241 -18.35 4.24 -21.71
N ALA A 242 -19.40 3.85 -22.43
CA ALA A 242 -20.78 4.09 -22.01
C ALA A 242 -21.74 3.03 -22.58
N ASN A 243 -22.96 2.96 -22.05
CA ASN A 243 -24.03 2.16 -22.68
C ASN A 243 -24.39 2.67 -24.09
N SER A 244 -24.30 3.99 -24.32
CA SER A 244 -24.48 4.62 -25.62
C SER A 244 -23.73 5.95 -25.73
N GLU A 245 -23.53 6.44 -26.96
CA GLU A 245 -22.98 7.78 -27.23
C GLU A 245 -23.81 8.89 -26.58
N GLN A 246 -25.13 8.71 -26.53
CA GLN A 246 -26.07 9.67 -25.95
C GLN A 246 -25.92 9.73 -24.43
N ASP A 247 -25.74 8.59 -23.77
CA ASP A 247 -25.49 8.53 -22.33
C ASP A 247 -24.15 9.19 -21.98
N ALA A 248 -23.10 8.93 -22.77
CA ALA A 248 -21.81 9.60 -22.60
C ALA A 248 -21.95 11.12 -22.69
N ALA A 249 -22.68 11.63 -23.70
CA ALA A 249 -22.93 13.06 -23.87
C ALA A 249 -23.77 13.65 -22.73
N LYS A 250 -24.76 12.90 -22.23
CA LYS A 250 -25.61 13.31 -21.10
C LYS A 250 -24.80 13.46 -19.81
N TYR A 251 -23.91 12.51 -19.54
CA TYR A 251 -23.13 12.47 -18.30
C TYR A 251 -21.94 13.44 -18.33
N LEU A 252 -21.18 13.44 -19.42
CA LEU A 252 -19.92 14.17 -19.53
C LEU A 252 -20.13 15.62 -19.98
N LYS A 253 -20.91 16.37 -19.19
CA LYS A 253 -21.11 17.81 -19.36
C LYS A 253 -19.78 18.56 -19.18
N PRO A 254 -19.53 19.67 -19.91
CA PRO A 254 -18.24 20.37 -19.88
C PRO A 254 -17.71 20.68 -18.47
N ALA A 255 -18.57 21.16 -17.58
CA ALA A 255 -18.17 21.52 -16.22
C ALA A 255 -17.82 20.31 -15.33
N LEU A 256 -18.45 19.14 -15.56
CA LEU A 256 -18.06 17.89 -14.88
C LEU A 256 -16.68 17.44 -15.37
N VAL A 257 -16.51 17.41 -16.69
CA VAL A 257 -15.29 16.95 -17.38
C VAL A 257 -14.08 17.78 -16.94
N GLU A 258 -14.21 19.11 -16.85
CA GLU A 258 -13.15 19.98 -16.36
C GLU A 258 -12.74 19.66 -14.92
N LYS A 259 -13.72 19.49 -14.03
CA LYS A 259 -13.48 19.19 -12.62
C LYS A 259 -12.90 17.80 -12.39
N VAL A 260 -13.34 16.80 -13.18
CA VAL A 260 -12.75 15.46 -13.16
C VAL A 260 -11.25 15.52 -13.46
N VAL A 261 -10.83 16.28 -14.47
CA VAL A 261 -9.39 16.42 -14.78
C VAL A 261 -8.62 17.06 -13.63
N THR A 262 -9.19 18.05 -12.95
CA THR A 262 -8.54 18.72 -11.81
C THR A 262 -8.41 17.80 -10.60
N LEU A 263 -9.45 17.03 -10.27
CA LEU A 263 -9.38 16.07 -9.16
C LEU A 263 -8.51 14.86 -9.51
N ALA A 264 -8.49 14.46 -10.77
CA ALA A 264 -7.68 13.36 -11.26
C ALA A 264 -6.18 13.57 -11.11
N SER A 265 -5.68 14.81 -11.07
CA SER A 265 -4.26 15.04 -10.86
C SER A 265 -3.76 14.64 -9.46
N ARG A 266 -4.66 14.31 -8.52
CA ARG A 266 -4.30 13.77 -7.20
C ARG A 266 -4.08 12.25 -7.20
N PHE A 267 -4.55 11.54 -8.21
CA PHE A 267 -4.56 10.09 -8.26
C PHE A 267 -3.69 9.57 -9.41
N GLU A 268 -2.73 8.69 -9.12
CA GLU A 268 -2.02 8.01 -10.19
C GLU A 268 -2.94 6.99 -10.89
N PHE A 269 -3.05 7.09 -12.22
CA PHE A 269 -3.85 6.21 -13.06
C PHE A 269 -5.32 6.08 -12.62
N LEU A 270 -6.00 7.20 -12.41
CA LEU A 270 -7.42 7.24 -12.04
C LEU A 270 -8.34 6.57 -13.07
N ASN A 271 -9.21 5.69 -12.61
CA ASN A 271 -10.34 5.15 -13.35
C ASN A 271 -11.63 5.37 -12.55
N ILE A 272 -12.69 5.82 -13.21
CA ILE A 272 -14.02 6.00 -12.63
C ILE A 272 -15.00 5.13 -13.43
N GLN A 273 -15.71 4.21 -12.78
CA GLN A 273 -16.68 3.34 -13.44
C GLN A 273 -17.99 3.32 -12.67
N ILE A 274 -19.10 3.59 -13.35
CA ILE A 274 -20.44 3.45 -12.79
C ILE A 274 -21.05 2.20 -13.40
N SER A 275 -21.34 1.20 -12.56
CA SER A 275 -21.97 -0.05 -12.99
C SER A 275 -23.42 0.19 -13.42
N ASN A 276 -24.03 -0.79 -14.09
CA ASN A 276 -25.47 -0.72 -14.39
C ASN A 276 -26.34 -1.00 -13.15
N ASP A 277 -25.74 -1.54 -12.10
CA ASP A 277 -26.43 -1.93 -10.87
C ASP A 277 -26.39 -0.82 -9.80
N GLY A 278 -25.98 0.40 -10.18
CA GLY A 278 -26.00 1.56 -9.29
C GLY A 278 -24.85 1.59 -8.30
N GLN A 279 -23.65 1.20 -8.71
CA GLN A 279 -22.43 1.36 -7.92
C GLN A 279 -21.38 2.16 -8.68
N MET A 280 -20.60 2.96 -7.97
CA MET A 280 -19.51 3.76 -8.52
C MET A 280 -18.17 3.28 -7.96
N LEU A 281 -17.27 2.88 -8.85
CA LEU A 281 -15.88 2.56 -8.57
C LEU A 281 -15.01 3.76 -8.89
N ILE A 282 -14.13 4.12 -7.95
CA ILE A 282 -13.00 5.04 -8.14
C ILE A 282 -11.72 4.25 -7.86
N ALA A 283 -10.90 4.02 -8.88
CA ALA A 283 -9.70 3.19 -8.80
C ALA A 283 -8.42 3.95 -9.19
N PHE A 284 -7.31 3.68 -8.50
CA PHE A 284 -6.02 4.37 -8.64
C PHE A 284 -4.87 3.44 -8.21
N SER A 285 -3.61 3.83 -8.42
CA SER A 285 -2.44 2.98 -8.14
C SER A 285 -1.85 3.16 -6.74
N ASP A 286 -2.09 4.30 -6.11
CA ASP A 286 -1.50 4.61 -4.80
C ASP A 286 -2.30 4.01 -3.64
N ALA A 287 -1.61 3.49 -2.63
CA ALA A 287 -2.28 3.00 -1.42
C ALA A 287 -2.73 4.17 -0.55
N MET A 288 -4.04 4.36 -0.41
CA MET A 288 -4.62 5.48 0.35
C MET A 288 -4.19 5.47 1.83
N LEU A 289 -4.14 4.29 2.46
CA LEU A 289 -3.74 4.13 3.87
C LEU A 289 -2.24 4.35 4.11
N ASN A 290 -1.43 4.54 3.06
CA ASN A 290 -0.01 4.87 3.18
C ASN A 290 0.29 6.34 2.87
N GLU A 291 -0.74 7.16 2.59
CA GLU A 291 -0.56 8.57 2.24
C GLU A 291 -0.09 9.42 3.42
N THR A 292 -0.61 9.13 4.63
CA THR A 292 -0.25 9.91 5.81
C THR A 292 1.01 9.35 6.45
N GLU A 293 2.02 10.21 6.58
CA GLU A 293 3.27 9.87 7.27
C GLU A 293 3.18 10.18 8.76
N GLN A 294 3.48 9.16 9.57
CA GLN A 294 3.73 9.28 10.99
C GLN A 294 4.95 10.19 11.25
N GLN A 295 4.80 11.21 12.07
CA GLN A 295 5.84 12.20 12.39
C GLN A 295 6.71 11.78 13.58
N TYR A 296 6.11 11.23 14.62
CA TYR A 296 6.79 10.81 15.85
C TYR A 296 6.58 9.32 16.11
N ASP A 297 7.50 8.67 16.82
CA ASP A 297 7.39 7.25 17.16
C ASP A 297 7.45 7.03 18.68
N LEU A 298 7.35 5.77 19.12
CA LEU A 298 7.42 5.40 20.52
C LEU A 298 8.75 5.77 21.22
N LYS A 299 9.79 6.22 20.50
CA LYS A 299 11.00 6.76 21.14
C LYS A 299 10.80 8.19 21.64
N GLU A 300 9.78 8.89 21.13
CA GLU A 300 9.33 10.21 21.58
C GLU A 300 7.86 10.12 22.05
N PRO A 301 7.58 9.31 23.11
CA PRO A 301 6.23 8.83 23.40
C PRO A 301 5.23 9.96 23.72
N GLU A 302 5.66 11.06 24.35
CA GLU A 302 4.77 12.20 24.59
C GLU A 302 4.36 12.93 23.30
N LYS A 303 5.29 13.10 22.35
CA LYS A 303 4.99 13.74 21.07
C LYS A 303 4.10 12.85 20.21
N PHE A 304 4.41 11.55 20.19
CA PHE A 304 3.59 10.57 19.49
C PHE A 304 2.17 10.48 20.09
N HIS A 305 2.05 10.50 21.42
CA HIS A 305 0.74 10.57 22.08
C HIS A 305 -0.03 11.87 21.74
N HIS A 306 0.66 13.00 21.58
CA HIS A 306 0.01 14.24 21.13
C HIS A 306 -0.44 14.17 19.67
N GLU A 307 0.36 13.54 18.81
CA GLU A 307 0.04 13.29 17.40
C GLU A 307 -1.21 12.43 17.26
N LEU A 308 -1.29 11.28 17.96
CA LEU A 308 -2.46 10.38 17.95
C LEU A 308 -3.73 10.98 18.58
N LYS A 309 -3.62 12.14 19.25
CA LYS A 309 -4.81 12.88 19.72
C LYS A 309 -5.36 13.82 18.67
N GLN A 310 -4.60 14.10 17.62
CA GLN A 310 -5.06 14.89 16.50
C GLN A 310 -5.80 13.97 15.53
N HIS A 311 -6.87 14.51 14.94
CA HIS A 311 -7.59 13.79 13.91
C HIS A 311 -6.76 13.73 12.63
N THR A 312 -6.49 12.52 12.16
CA THR A 312 -5.74 12.25 10.94
C THR A 312 -6.66 12.23 9.73
N VAL A 313 -6.48 13.19 8.81
CA VAL A 313 -7.25 13.26 7.56
C VAL A 313 -6.57 12.47 6.46
N ILE A 314 -7.33 11.58 5.80
CA ILE A 314 -6.90 10.90 4.57
C ILE A 314 -7.32 11.73 3.35
N GLU A 315 -6.37 12.45 2.78
CA GLU A 315 -6.61 13.42 1.70
C GLU A 315 -7.19 12.79 0.42
N ASN A 316 -6.75 11.59 0.05
CA ASN A 316 -7.31 10.85 -1.08
C ASN A 316 -8.74 10.35 -0.81
N LEU A 317 -9.11 10.03 0.45
CA LEU A 317 -10.49 9.67 0.80
C LEU A 317 -11.41 10.88 0.59
N LYS A 318 -10.99 12.04 1.10
CA LYS A 318 -11.70 13.31 0.89
C LYS A 318 -11.85 13.62 -0.61
N ALA A 319 -10.79 13.48 -1.40
CA ALA A 319 -10.85 13.70 -2.83
C ALA A 319 -11.79 12.72 -3.57
N ALA A 320 -11.88 11.47 -3.11
CA ALA A 320 -12.83 10.50 -3.65
C ALA A 320 -14.28 10.85 -3.28
N ASN A 321 -14.54 11.27 -2.04
CA ASN A 321 -15.85 11.79 -1.63
C ASN A 321 -16.24 13.04 -2.44
N ASP A 322 -15.31 13.97 -2.66
CA ASP A 322 -15.52 15.16 -3.51
C ASP A 322 -15.87 14.77 -4.95
N LEU A 323 -15.25 13.70 -5.49
CA LEU A 323 -15.61 13.15 -6.80
C LEU A 323 -17.04 12.58 -6.78
N VAL A 324 -17.41 11.77 -5.79
CA VAL A 324 -18.78 11.22 -5.69
C VAL A 324 -19.81 12.35 -5.59
N ALA A 325 -19.59 13.31 -4.70
CA ALA A 325 -20.47 14.48 -4.53
C ALA A 325 -20.57 15.31 -5.82
N LEU A 326 -19.47 15.47 -6.55
CA LEU A 326 -19.45 16.12 -7.86
C LEU A 326 -20.33 15.37 -8.86
N PHE A 327 -20.16 14.05 -8.99
CA PHE A 327 -20.99 13.24 -9.89
C PHE A 327 -22.47 13.30 -9.50
N THR A 328 -22.79 13.16 -8.21
CA THR A 328 -24.16 13.31 -7.69
C THR A 328 -24.74 14.66 -8.11
N ARG A 329 -24.04 15.76 -7.88
CA ARG A 329 -24.53 17.11 -8.24
C ARG A 329 -24.85 17.29 -9.73
N TYR A 330 -24.07 16.69 -10.63
CA TYR A 330 -24.23 16.87 -12.08
C TYR A 330 -25.20 15.88 -12.72
N LEU A 331 -25.44 14.74 -12.07
CA LEU A 331 -26.26 13.64 -12.57
C LEU A 331 -27.61 13.50 -11.86
N ASP A 332 -27.74 14.04 -10.65
CA ASP A 332 -29.02 14.16 -9.97
C ASP A 332 -29.88 15.19 -10.71
N ASN A 333 -30.94 14.71 -11.37
CA ASN A 333 -31.84 15.55 -12.18
C ASN A 333 -32.87 16.31 -11.34
N ASN A 334 -32.64 16.52 -10.04
CA ASN A 334 -33.52 17.27 -9.14
C ASN A 334 -33.52 18.79 -9.37
N PHE A 335 -32.98 19.27 -10.49
CA PHE A 335 -33.13 20.65 -10.97
C PHE A 335 -33.80 20.63 -12.35
N GLU A 336 -35.09 20.30 -12.38
CA GLU A 336 -36.05 20.83 -13.37
C GLU A 336 -36.72 22.08 -12.82
#